data_AF-A0A6A1K3P8-F1
#
_entry.id   AF-A0A6A1K3P8-F1
#
_cell.length_a   1.000
_cell.length_b   1.000
_cell.length_c   1.000
_cell.angle_alpha   90.00
_cell.angle_beta   90.00
_cell.angle_gamma   90.00
#
_symmetry.space_group_name_H-M   'P 1'
#
loop_
_entity.id
_entity.type
_entity.pdbx_description
1 polymer ?
#
loop_
_entity_poly.entity_id
_entity_poly.type
_entity_poly.pdbx_seq_one_letter_code
_entity_poly.pdbx_strand_id
1 'polypeptide(L)' 'MSKGVIFRYVDKNGVTVKAVALNNEQHSQFSDYGKVFLRILNDDYTFKKTEEGKGVIAVKNGDELIQIGFWD' A
#
# COMPACT_ATOMS: atom_id res chain seq x y z
N MET A 1 15.86 -2.30 7.32
CA MET A 1 14.59 -2.67 6.66
C MET A 1 13.58 -1.58 6.99
N SER A 2 12.77 -1.16 6.02
CA SER A 2 11.73 -0.16 6.29
C SER A 2 10.54 -0.85 6.91
N LYS A 3 10.19 -0.46 8.14
CA LYS A 3 8.97 -0.93 8.80
C LYS A 3 7.73 -0.32 8.14
N GLY A 4 6.60 -1.00 8.24
CA GLY A 4 5.36 -0.52 7.67
C GLY A 4 4.12 -1.24 8.16
N VAL A 5 2.98 -0.87 7.60
CA VAL A 5 1.68 -1.48 7.88
C VAL A 5 1.15 -2.11 6.60
N ILE A 6 0.68 -3.35 6.69
CA ILE A 6 0.08 -4.06 5.56
C ILE A 6 -1.43 -3.81 5.60
N PHE A 7 -1.96 -3.35 4.47
CA PHE A 7 -3.37 -3.06 4.25
C PHE A 7 -3.97 -3.97 3.19
N ARG A 8 -5.28 -4.15 3.29
CA ARG A 8 -6.15 -4.71 2.27
C ARG A 8 -7.21 -3.68 1.90
N TYR A 9 -7.52 -3.57 0.61
CA TYR A 9 -8.67 -2.81 0.12
C TYR A 9 -9.28 -3.47 -1.12
N VAL A 10 -10.48 -3.04 -1.49
CA VAL A 10 -11.15 -3.47 -2.73
C VAL A 10 -10.98 -2.37 -3.76
N ASP A 11 -10.44 -2.69 -4.93
CA ASP A 11 -10.28 -1.72 -6.01
C ASP A 11 -11.60 -1.42 -6.73
N LYS A 12 -11.56 -0.50 -7.70
CA LYS A 12 -12.75 -0.09 -8.48
C LYS A 12 -13.38 -1.24 -9.29
N ASN A 13 -12.66 -2.34 -9.50
CA ASN A 13 -13.12 -3.51 -10.24
C ASN A 13 -13.62 -4.62 -9.31
N GLY A 14 -13.68 -4.40 -8.00
CA GLY A 14 -14.06 -5.41 -7.01
C GLY A 14 -12.93 -6.36 -6.63
N VAL A 15 -11.68 -6.10 -7.06
CA VAL A 15 -10.54 -6.96 -6.78
C VAL A 15 -9.93 -6.60 -5.43
N THR A 16 -9.69 -7.62 -4.61
CA THR A 16 -8.97 -7.45 -3.35
C THR A 16 -7.48 -7.22 -3.61
N VAL A 17 -6.95 -6.10 -3.13
CA VAL A 17 -5.55 -5.72 -3.28
C VAL A 17 -4.87 -5.70 -1.92
N LYS A 18 -3.69 -6.32 -1.84
CA LYS A 18 -2.77 -6.20 -0.70
C LYS A 18 -1.74 -5.13 -1.01
N ALA A 19 -1.43 -4.30 -0.02
CA ALA A 19 -0.43 -3.25 -0.16
C ALA A 19 0.25 -2.96 1.17
N VAL A 20 1.42 -2.33 1.13
CA VAL A 20 2.14 -1.89 2.32
C VAL A 20 2.34 -0.38 2.30
N ALA A 21 2.08 0.26 3.44
CA ALA A 21 2.49 1.64 3.72
C ALA A 21 3.83 1.59 4.48
N LEU A 22 4.92 1.92 3.79
CA LEU A 22 6.24 1.98 4.42
C LEU A 22 6.40 3.31 5.16
N ASN A 23 6.85 3.26 6.42
CA ASN A 23 6.92 4.43 7.30
C ASN A 23 7.81 5.54 6.73
N ASN A 24 8.91 5.18 6.08
CA ASN A 24 9.84 6.13 5.46
C ASN A 24 9.30 6.79 4.18
N GLU A 25 8.15 6.35 3.68
CA GLU A 25 7.50 6.90 2.47
C GLU A 25 6.24 7.71 2.82
N GLN A 26 5.79 7.67 4.08
CA GLN A 26 4.62 8.42 4.53
C GLN A 26 4.99 9.88 4.86
N HIS A 27 5.08 10.70 3.81
CA HIS A 27 5.24 12.15 3.97
C HIS A 27 4.01 12.77 4.67
N SER A 28 4.23 13.77 5.54
CA SER A 28 3.16 14.44 6.33
C SER A 28 2.03 15.00 5.46
N GLN A 29 2.37 15.44 4.25
CA GLN A 29 1.39 15.94 3.29
C GLN A 29 0.30 14.89 2.97
N PHE A 30 0.61 13.58 2.96
CA PHE A 30 -0.42 12.57 2.74
C PHE A 30 -1.41 12.54 3.89
N SER A 31 -0.93 12.55 5.13
CA SER A 31 -1.79 12.57 6.32
C SER A 31 -2.66 13.81 6.40
N ASP A 32 -2.17 14.98 5.98
CA ASP A 32 -2.94 16.23 5.97
C ASP A 32 -4.21 16.13 5.10
N TYR A 33 -4.18 15.27 4.07
CA TYR A 33 -5.32 14.99 3.19
C TYR A 33 -6.02 13.66 3.49
N GLY A 34 -5.70 13.00 4.62
CA GLY A 34 -6.24 11.68 4.96
C GLY A 34 -5.84 10.58 3.97
N LYS A 35 -4.74 10.77 3.24
CA LYS A 35 -4.23 9.84 2.24
C LYS A 35 -3.11 8.97 2.82
N VAL A 36 -2.93 7.80 2.23
CA VAL A 36 -1.86 6.85 2.54
C VAL A 36 -1.16 6.46 1.24
N PHE A 37 0.17 6.53 1.24
CA PHE A 37 1.00 6.07 0.12
C PHE A 37 1.29 4.57 0.25
N LEU A 38 1.00 3.81 -0.81
CA LEU A 38 1.00 2.36 -0.77
C LEU A 38 1.87 1.76 -1.88
N ARG A 39 2.65 0.74 -1.55
CA ARG A 39 3.27 -0.16 -2.52
C ARG A 39 2.44 -1.43 -2.65
N ILE A 40 2.07 -1.80 -3.87
CA ILE A 40 1.22 -2.97 -4.11
C ILE A 40 2.02 -4.25 -3.95
N LEU A 41 1.39 -5.25 -3.35
CA LEU A 41 1.97 -6.56 -3.11
C LEU A 41 1.29 -7.62 -3.98
N ASN A 42 2.04 -8.67 -4.31
CA ASN A 42 1.51 -9.94 -4.78
C ASN A 42 0.96 -10.75 -3.58
N ASP A 43 0.34 -11.90 -3.86
CA ASP A 43 -0.24 -12.74 -2.81
C ASP A 43 0.78 -13.37 -1.87
N ASP A 44 2.01 -13.57 -2.35
CA ASP A 44 3.18 -14.03 -1.60
C ASP A 44 3.90 -12.90 -0.84
N TYR A 45 3.28 -11.72 -0.76
CA TYR A 45 3.83 -10.53 -0.11
C TYR A 45 5.11 -9.96 -0.75
N THR A 46 5.44 -10.37 -1.98
CA THR A 46 6.49 -9.69 -2.76
C THR A 46 5.95 -8.40 -3.38
N PHE A 47 6.83 -7.42 -3.64
CA PHE A 47 6.43 -6.18 -4.32
C PHE A 47 5.96 -6.47 -5.75
N LYS A 48 4.74 -6.03 -6.07
CA LYS A 48 4.20 -6.11 -7.42
C LYS A 48 4.97 -5.17 -8.35
N LYS A 49 5.35 -5.67 -9.51
CA LYS A 49 6.11 -4.93 -10.53
C LYS A 49 5.37 -4.92 -11.86
N THR A 50 5.61 -3.90 -12.66
CA THR A 50 5.22 -3.85 -14.08
C THR A 50 6.13 -4.78 -14.90
N GLU A 51 5.79 -4.99 -16.18
CA GLU A 51 6.64 -5.74 -17.12
C GLU A 51 8.05 -5.13 -17.26
N GLU A 52 8.17 -3.81 -17.11
CA GLU A 52 9.45 -3.09 -17.08
C GLU A 52 10.20 -3.20 -15.73
N GLY A 53 9.68 -3.97 -14.77
CA GLY A 53 10.29 -4.16 -13.46
C GLY A 53 10.08 -3.02 -12.45
N LYS A 54 9.26 -2.02 -12.78
CA LYS A 54 8.97 -0.88 -11.89
C LYS A 54 7.92 -1.27 -10.84
N GLY A 55 8.12 -0.86 -9.59
CA GLY A 55 7.15 -1.12 -8.53
C GLY A 55 5.80 -0.43 -8.79
N VAL A 56 4.71 -1.12 -8.49
CA VAL A 56 3.36 -0.55 -8.60
C VAL A 56 3.00 0.15 -7.29
N ILE A 57 2.52 1.39 -7.38
CA ILE A 57 2.14 2.23 -6.24
C ILE A 57 0.67 2.66 -6.33
N ALA A 58 0.10 3.03 -5.19
CA ALA A 58 -1.24 3.62 -5.11
C ALA A 58 -1.30 4.68 -4.00
N VAL A 59 -2.25 5.60 -4.11
CA VAL A 59 -2.62 6.53 -3.04
C VAL A 59 -4.10 6.33 -2.73
N LYS A 60 -4.43 6.10 -1.47
CA LYS A 60 -5.78 5.78 -1.01
C LYS A 60 -6.19 6.61 0.19
N ASN A 61 -7.49 6.80 0.36
CA ASN A 61 -8.00 7.35 1.61
C ASN A 61 -7.78 6.33 2.73
N GLY A 62 -7.41 6.77 3.92
CA GLY A 62 -7.15 5.87 5.04
C GLY A 62 -8.37 5.06 5.49
N ASP A 63 -9.58 5.62 5.33
CA ASP A 63 -10.85 4.98 5.67
C ASP A 63 -11.26 3.84 4.72
N GLU A 64 -10.68 3.78 3.52
CA GLU A 64 -10.85 2.68 2.57
C GLU A 64 -9.96 1.47 2.89
N LEU A 65 -9.04 1.59 3.84
CA LEU A 65 -8.01 0.60 4.11
C LEU A 65 -8.32 -0.23 5.36
N ILE A 66 -8.19 -1.54 5.24
CA ILE A 66 -8.28 -2.47 6.36
C ILE A 66 -6.87 -2.94 6.70
N GLN A 67 -6.39 -2.64 7.90
CA GLN A 67 -5.10 -3.15 8.38
C GLN A 67 -5.18 -4.67 8.57
N ILE A 68 -4.21 -5.40 8.02
CA ILE A 68 -4.14 -6.86 8.09
C ILE A 68 -2.82 -7.39 8.65
N GLY A 69 -1.84 -6.51 8.92
CA GLY A 69 -0.56 -6.91 9.50
C GLY A 69 0.47 -5.81 9.54
N PHE A 70 1.68 -6.17 9.93
CA PHE A 70 2.85 -5.30 9.96
C PHE A 70 3.92 -5.81 9.02
N TRP A 71 4.71 -4.88 8.49
CA TRP A 71 5.89 -5.16 7.69
C TRP A 71 7.14 -4.84 8.53
N ASP A 72 8.07 -5.79 8.65
CA ASP A 72 9.33 -5.65 9.39
C ASP A 72 10.54 -5.79 8.45
#